data_AF-A0A225D8Y1-F1
#
_entry.id   AF-A0A225D8Y1-F1
#
_cell.length_a   1.000
_cell.length_b   1.000
_cell.length_c   1.000
_cell.angle_alpha   90.00
_cell.angle_beta   90.00
_cell.angle_gamma   90.00
#
_symmetry.space_group_name_H-M   'P 1'
#
loop_
_entity.id
_entity.type
_entity.pdbx_description
1 polymer ?
#
loop_
_entity_poly.entity_id
_entity_poly.type
_entity_poly.pdbx_seq_one_letter_code
_entity_poly.pdbx_strand_id
1 'polypeptide(L)'
;MKERVIGVLMLIGGGVLSYLCIYQPLESAWRGEPSVSVSLKGAILAPLGLIGLMYIVLGERANAVMGTREKPTPAAYAIGIGAVLLGVGIYFWLRSTLQDHGYDFQGRF
;
A
#
# COMPACT_ATOMS: atom_id res chain seq x y z
N MET A 1 11.41 15.50 14.91
CA MET A 1 11.45 15.99 13.50
C MET A 1 11.81 14.91 12.49
N LYS A 2 12.76 14.01 12.81
CA LYS A 2 13.19 12.90 11.93
C LYS A 2 12.02 11.99 11.53
N GLU A 3 11.07 11.81 12.43
CA GLU A 3 9.86 11.00 12.31
C GLU A 3 8.92 11.54 11.24
N ARG A 4 8.78 12.87 11.16
CA ARG A 4 7.97 13.52 10.13
C ARG A 4 8.62 13.41 8.75
N VAL A 5 9.95 13.48 8.67
CA VAL A 5 10.69 13.28 7.41
C VAL A 5 10.50 11.84 6.90
N ILE A 6 10.63 10.85 7.78
CA ILE A 6 10.34 9.44 7.45
C ILE A 6 8.88 9.30 7.00
N GLY A 7 7.95 9.93 7.70
CA GLY A 7 6.54 9.95 7.34
C GLY A 7 6.28 10.52 5.94
N VAL A 8 6.95 11.62 5.57
CA VAL A 8 6.86 12.22 4.23
C VAL A 8 7.41 11.28 3.16
N LEU A 9 8.57 10.65 3.40
CA LEU A 9 9.13 9.68 2.44
C LEU A 9 8.21 8.47 2.24
N MET A 10 7.64 7.95 3.33
CA MET A 10 6.66 6.86 3.27
C MET A 10 5.37 7.28 2.57
N LEU A 11 4.89 8.49 2.80
CA LEU A 11 3.69 9.02 2.16
C LEU A 11 3.89 9.17 0.64
N ILE A 12 5.01 9.76 0.22
CA ILE A 12 5.35 9.91 -1.20
C ILE A 12 5.53 8.54 -1.84
N GLY A 13 6.30 7.64 -1.22
CA GLY A 13 6.51 6.29 -1.73
C GLY A 13 5.22 5.49 -1.85
N GLY A 14 4.39 5.50 -0.80
CA GLY A 14 3.08 4.85 -0.80
C GLY A 14 2.12 5.45 -1.82
N GLY A 15 2.14 6.77 -2.01
CA GLY A 15 1.35 7.46 -3.03
C GLY A 15 1.75 7.06 -4.45
N VAL A 16 3.05 7.06 -4.74
CA VAL A 16 3.58 6.64 -6.05
C VAL A 16 3.25 5.17 -6.32
N LEU A 17 3.41 4.29 -5.33
CA LEU A 17 3.06 2.88 -5.47
C LEU A 17 1.56 2.67 -5.65
N SER A 18 0.73 3.41 -4.92
CA SER A 18 -0.73 3.38 -5.10
C SER A 18 -1.11 3.81 -6.52
N TYR A 19 -0.47 4.86 -7.04
CA TYR A 19 -0.71 5.32 -8.41
C TYR A 19 -0.30 4.26 -9.44
N LEU A 20 0.95 3.78 -9.39
CA LEU A 20 1.48 2.85 -10.39
C LEU A 20 0.90 1.44 -10.31
N CYS A 21 0.54 0.97 -9.10
CA CYS A 21 0.13 -0.42 -8.89
C CYS A 21 -1.37 -0.61 -8.69
N ILE A 22 -2.15 0.46 -8.50
CA ILE A 22 -3.60 0.39 -8.31
C ILE A 22 -4.31 1.24 -9.36
N TYR A 23 -4.01 2.54 -9.40
CA TYR A 23 -4.74 3.47 -10.27
C TYR A 23 -4.43 3.26 -11.75
N GLN A 24 -3.16 3.19 -12.13
CA GLN A 24 -2.75 3.02 -13.52
C GLN A 24 -3.29 1.71 -14.14
N PRO A 25 -3.22 0.54 -13.48
CA PRO A 25 -3.84 -0.68 -14.00
C PRO A 25 -5.35 -0.54 -14.24
N LEU A 26 -6.06 0.14 -13.34
CA LEU A 26 -7.50 0.37 -13.45
C LEU A 26 -7.83 1.32 -14.60
N GLU A 27 -7.05 2.39 -14.76
CA GLU A 27 -7.20 3.34 -15.85
C GLU A 27 -6.89 2.70 -17.22
N SER A 28 -5.83 1.89 -17.33
CA SER A 28 -5.52 1.11 -18.53
C SER A 28 -6.65 0.16 -18.90
N ALA A 29 -7.30 -0.47 -17.91
CA ALA A 29 -8.45 -1.33 -18.13
C ALA A 29 -9.66 -0.56 -18.68
N TRP A 30 -9.95 0.63 -18.13
CA TRP A 30 -11.02 1.49 -18.64
C TRP A 30 -10.75 2.03 -20.05
N ARG A 31 -9.49 2.20 -20.41
CA ARG A 31 -9.08 2.57 -21.78
C ARG A 31 -9.08 1.38 -22.75
N GLY A 32 -9.37 0.17 -22.27
CA GLY A 32 -9.42 -1.04 -23.09
C GLY A 32 -8.05 -1.50 -23.59
N GLU A 33 -6.98 -1.26 -22.83
CA GLU A 33 -5.64 -1.69 -23.24
C GLU A 33 -5.55 -3.21 -23.37
N PRO A 34 -4.75 -3.77 -24.30
CA PRO A 34 -4.72 -5.21 -24.54
C PRO A 34 -4.14 -6.03 -23.39
N SER A 35 -3.36 -5.43 -22.48
CA SER A 35 -2.79 -6.11 -21.33
C SER A 35 -2.58 -5.17 -20.16
N VAL A 36 -3.00 -5.58 -18.97
CA VAL A 36 -2.79 -4.84 -17.72
C VAL A 36 -1.84 -5.63 -16.82
N SER A 37 -0.87 -4.95 -16.20
CA SER A 37 0.08 -5.55 -15.26
C SER A 37 -0.31 -5.22 -13.83
N VAL A 38 -0.39 -6.24 -12.97
CA VAL A 38 -0.70 -6.07 -11.55
C VAL A 38 0.41 -6.68 -10.71
N SER A 39 0.95 -5.92 -9.76
CA SER A 39 2.01 -6.39 -8.87
C SER A 39 1.50 -6.57 -7.45
N LEU A 40 1.57 -7.80 -6.93
CA LEU A 40 1.27 -8.09 -5.53
C LEU A 40 2.19 -7.30 -4.59
N LYS A 41 3.48 -7.21 -4.92
CA LYS A 41 4.46 -6.45 -4.11
C LYS A 41 4.09 -4.97 -4.05
N GLY A 42 3.68 -4.39 -5.17
CA GLY A 42 3.21 -3.01 -5.25
C GLY A 42 1.98 -2.76 -4.40
N ALA A 43 0.99 -3.65 -4.48
CA ALA A 43 -0.24 -3.56 -3.69
C ALA A 43 0.01 -3.73 -2.18
N ILE A 44 0.94 -4.60 -1.77
CA ILE A 44 1.33 -4.77 -0.35
C ILE A 44 2.05 -3.54 0.21
N LEU A 45 2.80 -2.82 -0.63
CA LEU A 45 3.57 -1.65 -0.21
C LEU A 45 2.77 -0.34 -0.27
N ALA A 46 1.71 -0.26 -1.08
CA ALA A 46 0.84 0.93 -1.17
C ALA A 46 0.32 1.43 0.21
N PRO A 47 -0.11 0.56 1.16
CA PRO A 47 -0.56 0.96 2.49
C PRO A 47 0.52 1.62 3.36
N LEU A 48 1.80 1.54 3.00
CA LEU A 48 2.87 2.27 3.68
C LEU A 48 2.61 3.78 3.66
N GLY A 49 1.87 4.29 2.66
CA GLY A 49 1.47 5.70 2.63
C GLY A 49 0.60 6.10 3.82
N LEU A 50 -0.28 5.20 4.28
CA LEU A 50 -1.13 5.43 5.46
C LEU A 50 -0.29 5.45 6.74
N ILE A 51 0.72 4.58 6.83
CA ILE A 51 1.69 4.59 7.93
C ILE A 51 2.49 5.89 7.91
N GLY A 52 2.93 6.34 6.74
CA GLY A 52 3.61 7.62 6.57
C GLY A 52 2.75 8.80 7.03
N LEU A 53 1.47 8.82 6.65
CA LEU A 53 0.51 9.83 7.10
C LEU A 53 0.37 9.84 8.62
N MET A 54 0.29 8.67 9.25
CA MET A 54 0.25 8.55 10.70
C MET A 54 1.48 9.19 11.36
N TYR A 55 2.69 8.95 10.84
CA TYR A 55 3.91 9.57 11.35
C TYR A 55 3.94 11.09 11.15
N ILE A 56 3.37 11.61 10.06
CA ILE A 56 3.27 13.07 9.84
C ILE A 56 2.30 13.71 10.84
N VAL A 57 1.11 13.12 11.01
CA VAL A 57 0.05 13.65 11.87
C VAL A 57 0.40 13.57 13.34
N LEU A 58 0.89 12.41 13.81
CA LEU A 58 1.22 12.20 15.22
C LEU A 58 2.63 12.70 15.59
N GLY A 59 3.55 12.80 14.63
CA GLY A 59 4.93 13.21 14.87
C GLY A 59 5.60 12.34 15.94
N GLU A 60 6.13 12.96 16.99
CA GLU A 60 6.79 12.25 18.10
C GLU A 60 5.83 11.34 18.89
N ARG A 61 4.52 11.63 18.88
CA ARG A 61 3.51 10.75 19.50
C ARG A 61 3.35 9.42 18.76
N ALA A 62 3.81 9.31 17.51
CA ALA A 62 3.82 8.05 16.79
C ALA A 62 4.67 7.00 17.51
N ASN A 63 5.74 7.41 18.21
CA ASN A 63 6.59 6.51 19.00
C ASN A 63 5.88 5.97 20.24
N ALA A 64 4.87 6.67 20.77
CA ALA A 64 4.04 6.14 21.85
C ALA A 64 3.10 5.02 21.36
N VAL A 65 2.66 5.11 20.10
CA VAL A 65 1.77 4.11 19.48
C VAL A 65 2.56 2.94 18.90
N MET A 66 3.62 3.19 18.13
CA MET A 66 4.44 2.19 17.44
C MET A 66 5.59 1.65 18.31
N GLY A 67 5.92 2.32 19.41
CA GLY A 67 7.15 2.04 20.15
C GLY A 67 8.38 2.58 19.44
N THR A 68 9.56 2.12 19.88
CA THR A 68 10.84 2.40 19.23
C THR A 68 11.27 1.21 18.38
N ARG A 69 12.25 1.41 17.49
CA ARG A 69 12.78 0.32 16.65
C ARG A 69 13.30 -0.88 17.47
N GLU A 70 13.80 -0.62 18.67
CA GLU A 70 14.32 -1.65 19.58
C GLU A 70 13.23 -2.27 20.47
N LYS A 71 12.13 -1.55 20.69
CA LYS A 71 11.01 -1.97 21.55
C LYS A 71 9.68 -1.62 20.87
N PRO A 72 9.29 -2.36 19.82
CA PRO A 72 8.01 -2.17 19.17
C PRO A 72 6.87 -2.54 20.13
N THR A 73 5.79 -1.77 20.10
CA THR A 73 4.58 -2.09 20.86
C THR A 73 3.78 -3.19 20.14
N PRO A 74 2.88 -3.91 20.85
CA PRO A 74 1.91 -4.80 20.22
C PRO A 74 1.08 -4.12 19.11
N ALA A 75 0.79 -2.82 19.29
CA ALA A 75 0.07 -2.02 18.30
C ALA A 75 0.87 -1.87 16.99
N ALA A 76 2.20 -1.80 17.03
CA ALA A 76 3.02 -1.75 15.82
C ALA A 76 2.89 -3.01 14.97
N TYR A 77 2.85 -4.18 15.62
CA TYR A 77 2.60 -5.45 14.94
C TYR A 77 1.19 -5.51 14.35
N ALA A 78 0.18 -5.08 15.11
CA ALA A 78 -1.20 -5.04 14.64
C ALA A 78 -1.36 -4.11 13.41
N ILE A 79 -0.74 -2.93 13.45
CA ILE A 79 -0.73 -1.98 12.32
C ILE A 79 0.03 -2.55 11.13
N GLY A 80 1.18 -3.17 11.35
CA GLY A 80 1.98 -3.80 10.29
C GLY A 80 1.24 -4.95 9.61
N ILE A 81 0.67 -5.87 10.40
CA ILE A 81 -0.16 -6.98 9.88
C ILE A 81 -1.39 -6.43 9.16
N GLY A 82 -2.06 -5.44 9.74
CA GLY A 82 -3.22 -4.79 9.13
C GLY A 82 -2.89 -4.15 7.78
N ALA A 83 -1.74 -3.46 7.67
CA ALA A 83 -1.27 -2.89 6.42
C ALA A 83 -1.00 -3.96 5.35
N VAL A 84 -0.36 -5.08 5.72
CA VAL A 84 -0.13 -6.21 4.81
C VAL A 84 -1.45 -6.82 4.34
N LEU A 85 -2.37 -7.10 5.26
CA LEU A 85 -3.70 -7.66 4.93
C LEU A 85 -4.48 -6.72 4.02
N LEU A 86 -4.43 -5.41 4.27
CA LEU A 86 -5.06 -4.40 3.43
C LEU A 86 -4.47 -4.40 2.02
N GLY A 87 -3.14 -4.48 1.89
CA GLY A 87 -2.48 -4.55 0.59
C GLY A 87 -2.79 -5.84 -0.19
N VAL A 88 -2.86 -6.98 0.49
CA VAL A 88 -3.32 -8.25 -0.09
C VAL A 88 -4.78 -8.16 -0.53
N GLY A 89 -5.65 -7.58 0.30
CA GLY A 89 -7.05 -7.34 -0.03
C GLY A 89 -7.23 -6.46 -1.26
N ILE A 90 -6.46 -5.36 -1.34
CA ILE A 90 -6.43 -4.47 -2.53
C ILE A 90 -6.01 -5.25 -3.77
N TYR A 91 -4.99 -6.10 -3.68
CA TYR A 91 -4.54 -6.90 -4.82
C TYR A 91 -5.63 -7.83 -5.34
N PHE A 92 -6.29 -8.58 -4.45
CA PHE A 92 -7.38 -9.49 -4.85
C PHE A 92 -8.59 -8.73 -5.39
N TRP A 93 -8.93 -7.59 -4.79
CA TRP A 93 -9.99 -6.73 -5.28
C TRP A 93 -9.68 -6.18 -6.69
N LEU A 94 -8.46 -5.68 -6.90
CA LEU A 94 -8.02 -5.16 -8.20
C LEU A 94 -8.01 -6.26 -9.25
N ARG A 95 -7.50 -7.45 -8.91
CA ARG A 95 -7.51 -8.62 -9.79
C ARG A 95 -8.94 -9.02 -10.17
N SER A 96 -9.86 -9.12 -9.20
CA SER A 96 -11.27 -9.43 -9.47
C SER A 96 -11.90 -8.39 -10.38
N THR A 97 -11.67 -7.10 -10.11
CA THR A 97 -12.21 -6.00 -10.91
C THR A 97 -11.71 -6.05 -12.35
N LEU A 98 -10.43 -6.38 -12.55
CA LEU A 98 -9.84 -6.52 -13.88
C LEU A 98 -10.32 -7.80 -14.60
N GLN A 99 -10.57 -8.89 -13.87
CA GLN A 99 -11.21 -10.09 -14.42
C GLN A 99 -12.61 -9.79 -14.95
N ASP A 100 -13.38 -8.96 -14.24
CA ASP A 100 -14.69 -8.49 -14.71
C ASP A 100 -14.60 -7.63 -15.98
N HIS A 101 -13.45 -7.01 -16.24
CA HIS A 101 -13.14 -6.29 -17.49
C HIS A 101 -12.60 -7.19 -18.60
N GLY A 102 -12.53 -8.51 -18.39
CA GLY A 102 -12.09 -9.50 -19.38
C GLY A 102 -10.59 -9.79 -19.38
N TYR A 103 -9.83 -9.31 -18.39
CA TYR A 103 -8.41 -9.63 -18.25
C TYR A 103 -8.21 -10.94 -17.48
N ASP A 104 -7.49 -11.89 -18.09
CA ASP A 104 -7.11 -13.14 -17.41
C ASP A 104 -5.73 -13.02 -16.75
N PHE A 105 -5.69 -13.35 -15.46
CA PHE A 105 -4.47 -13.38 -14.64
C PHE A 105 -4.18 -14.79 -14.11
N GLN A 106 -4.74 -15.85 -14.70
CA GLN A 106 -4.41 -17.23 -14.34
C GLN A 106 -2.91 -17.50 -14.58
N GLY A 107 -2.13 -17.60 -13.50
CA GLY A 107 -0.79 -18.20 -13.51
C GLY A 107 0.43 -17.25 -13.56
N ARG A 108 0.27 -15.92 -13.59
CA ARG A 108 1.41 -14.99 -13.48
C ARG A 108 1.55 -14.47 -12.03
N PHE A 109 2.40 -15.13 -11.25
CA PHE A 109 2.90 -14.67 -9.96
C PHE A 109 4.22 -13.91 -10.13
#